data_AF-A0A285MZ98-F1
#
_entry.id   AF-A0A285MZ98-F1
#
_cell.length_a   1.000
_cell.length_b   1.000
_cell.length_c   1.000
_cell.angle_alpha   90.00
_cell.angle_beta   90.00
_cell.angle_gamma   90.00
#
_symmetry.space_group_name_H-M   'P 1'
#
loop_
_entity.id
_entity.type
_entity.pdbx_description
1 polymer ?
#
loop_
_entity_poly.entity_id
_entity_poly.type
_entity_poly.pdbx_seq_one_letter_code
_entity_poly.pdbx_strand_id
1 'polypeptide(L)'
;MENFTFLNLKKRVLYILFSTLGLVVYLTMTSFDKPSPNLNLETFLFTDTDQDGVPDNQDMDSDNDGIIDTVEDKNLDGDNCYWTNPTDTDGDKIPDYLDIDSDNDGVIDNVEAHGRKTYVSPSCIDEDGNGLDDAYEETPGSCGGLLPEDTDHDNVPDYLDVDSDNDGIIDNVEAQTTADFIGLSGKDYNGNGLDDAYEELGDGVCNYNSKEAKYKGTDKVELCHKEKKSSYDNSKTNYHTISVAPAAVQAHLNHGDTLGACEDVCPFTGGLDPIDTDEDNIPDYLDIDSDDDGIIDNVEAQNVGDFQAPSGIDSDGNGLDDHYEETPGSCGGLTPINSDTDPLPNFRDIDSDDDGIPDNVEGQSTSGYVSPSGQDDDNDGLDNAYEGSGDEGINPANTDDDEIPDYLDDDSDNDLVADNNEGNDFNFDGIPDQTYTGTDTDNDGLDDGYEGSDVNDGYDVNDEIDDPANDLPDTDGTEDVNYRDFDDDGDGIDTPDEDVDNDGDPTNDDSDD
;
A
#
# COMPACT_ATOMS: atom_id res chain seq x y z
N MET A 1 14.46 -91.32 33.87
CA MET A 1 14.51 -89.91 34.32
C MET A 1 14.75 -89.07 33.09
N GLU A 2 13.70 -88.77 32.34
CA GLU A 2 13.77 -87.95 31.13
C GLU A 2 12.56 -87.03 31.16
N ASN A 3 12.77 -85.76 31.50
CA ASN A 3 11.79 -84.68 31.30
C ASN A 3 12.40 -83.26 31.43
N PHE A 4 13.73 -83.13 31.50
CA PHE A 4 14.39 -81.83 31.75
C PHE A 4 15.13 -81.22 30.54
N THR A 5 15.27 -81.95 29.44
CA THR A 5 16.03 -81.50 28.26
C THR A 5 15.14 -80.92 27.13
N PHE A 6 13.92 -81.41 26.94
CA PHE A 6 13.06 -80.96 25.83
C PHE A 6 12.39 -79.61 26.07
N LEU A 7 12.08 -79.27 27.33
CA LEU A 7 11.41 -78.02 27.69
C LEU A 7 12.33 -76.78 27.56
N ASN A 8 13.63 -76.96 27.84
CA ASN A 8 14.64 -75.91 27.67
C ASN A 8 14.98 -75.66 26.18
N LEU A 9 14.93 -76.71 25.34
CA LEU A 9 15.13 -76.55 23.90
C LEU A 9 13.97 -75.79 23.25
N LYS A 10 12.72 -76.11 23.62
CA LYS A 10 11.54 -75.37 23.14
C LYS A 10 11.52 -73.89 23.55
N LYS A 11 11.92 -73.57 24.79
CA LYS A 11 12.02 -72.16 25.24
C LYS A 11 13.11 -71.38 24.53
N ARG A 12 14.27 -72.00 24.25
CA ARG A 12 15.37 -71.34 23.51
C ARG A 12 15.04 -71.15 22.03
N VAL A 13 14.39 -72.13 21.40
CA VAL A 13 13.97 -72.02 19.99
C VAL A 13 12.84 -70.99 19.83
N LEU A 14 11.89 -70.92 20.77
CA LEU A 14 10.82 -69.91 20.76
C LEU A 14 11.37 -68.50 21.00
N TYR A 15 12.35 -68.33 21.89
CA TYR A 15 12.99 -67.03 22.15
C TYR A 15 13.81 -66.55 20.96
N ILE A 16 14.52 -67.44 20.27
CA ILE A 16 15.26 -67.11 19.04
C ILE A 16 14.28 -66.75 17.91
N LEU A 17 13.18 -67.48 17.74
CA LEU A 17 12.14 -67.16 16.75
C LEU A 17 11.45 -65.81 17.03
N PHE A 18 11.15 -65.48 18.29
CA PHE A 18 10.59 -64.18 18.67
C PHE A 18 11.61 -63.03 18.55
N SER A 19 12.89 -63.29 18.82
CA SER A 19 13.97 -62.31 18.65
C SER A 19 14.23 -62.00 17.17
N THR A 20 14.21 -63.01 16.29
CA THR A 20 14.38 -62.80 14.85
C THR A 20 13.15 -62.19 14.20
N LEU A 21 11.94 -62.53 14.67
CA LEU A 21 10.71 -61.93 14.16
C LEU A 21 10.55 -60.49 14.66
N GLY A 22 10.95 -60.19 15.91
CA GLY A 22 11.01 -58.83 16.44
C GLY A 22 12.04 -57.95 15.73
N LEU A 23 13.20 -58.51 15.37
CA LEU A 23 14.22 -57.80 14.57
C LEU A 23 13.74 -57.54 13.14
N VAL A 24 13.02 -58.48 12.52
CA VAL A 24 12.46 -58.30 11.17
C VAL A 24 11.30 -57.32 11.18
N VAL A 25 10.42 -57.35 12.19
CA VAL A 25 9.35 -56.35 12.36
C VAL A 25 9.93 -54.97 12.66
N TYR A 26 10.98 -54.89 13.50
CA TYR A 26 11.71 -53.64 13.73
C TYR A 26 12.35 -53.13 12.43
N LEU A 27 13.03 -53.98 11.66
CA LEU A 27 13.62 -53.62 10.36
C LEU A 27 12.60 -53.27 9.27
N THR A 28 11.37 -53.79 9.33
CA THR A 28 10.28 -53.43 8.38
C THR A 28 9.45 -52.23 8.84
N MET A 29 9.46 -51.90 10.14
CA MET A 29 8.84 -50.68 10.68
C MET A 29 9.83 -49.50 10.69
N THR A 30 11.14 -49.77 10.64
CA THR A 30 12.20 -48.81 10.33
C THR A 30 12.67 -48.98 8.89
N SER A 31 11.74 -49.24 7.96
CA SER A 31 12.02 -48.96 6.56
C SER A 31 12.34 -47.47 6.53
N PHE A 32 13.62 -47.15 6.36
CA PHE A 32 14.02 -45.82 5.94
C PHE A 32 13.32 -45.61 4.59
N ASP A 33 12.11 -45.04 4.63
CA ASP A 33 11.78 -44.06 3.62
C ASP A 33 12.99 -43.13 3.56
N LYS A 34 13.42 -42.88 2.33
CA LYS A 34 14.64 -42.13 2.01
C LYS A 34 14.79 -41.01 3.02
N PRO A 35 15.97 -40.81 3.65
CA PRO A 35 16.17 -39.58 4.38
C PRO A 35 15.75 -38.45 3.44
N SER A 36 14.79 -37.64 3.90
CA SER A 36 14.52 -36.33 3.30
C SER A 36 15.87 -35.70 3.00
N PRO A 37 16.04 -35.02 1.85
CA PRO A 37 17.32 -34.40 1.54
C PRO A 37 17.69 -33.53 2.74
N ASN A 38 18.95 -33.64 3.15
CA ASN A 38 19.51 -33.06 4.38
C ASN A 38 18.78 -31.77 4.80
N LEU A 39 18.10 -31.77 5.96
CA LEU A 39 17.97 -30.53 6.71
C LEU A 39 19.41 -30.18 7.10
N ASN A 40 20.01 -29.30 6.30
CA ASN A 40 21.40 -28.97 6.43
C ASN A 40 21.49 -28.06 7.66
N LEU A 41 21.62 -28.67 8.85
CA LEU A 41 21.71 -27.94 10.12
C LEU A 41 22.90 -26.96 10.13
N GLU A 42 23.89 -27.17 9.26
CA GLU A 42 24.97 -26.21 9.02
C GLU A 42 24.63 -25.11 8.01
N THR A 43 23.47 -25.13 7.36
CA THR A 43 22.96 -24.01 6.54
C THR A 43 22.14 -23.07 7.42
N PHE A 44 21.19 -23.58 8.21
CA PHE A 44 20.35 -22.80 9.12
C PHE A 44 21.12 -22.04 10.24
N LEU A 45 22.35 -22.46 10.56
CA LEU A 45 23.17 -21.76 11.55
C LEU A 45 23.88 -20.51 11.00
N PHE A 46 23.92 -20.36 9.68
CA PHE A 46 24.69 -19.32 8.95
C PHE A 46 23.89 -18.65 7.83
N THR A 47 22.56 -18.83 7.81
CA THR A 47 21.70 -17.94 7.05
C THR A 47 21.72 -16.58 7.76
N ASP A 48 21.67 -15.55 6.95
CA ASP A 48 21.90 -14.13 7.22
C ASP A 48 21.21 -13.47 6.01
N THR A 49 19.90 -13.26 6.16
CA THR A 49 18.96 -13.01 5.05
C THR A 49 19.15 -11.60 4.49
N ASP A 50 19.17 -10.60 5.37
CA ASP A 50 19.45 -9.19 5.10
C ASP A 50 20.95 -8.87 4.89
N GLN A 51 21.86 -9.75 5.31
CA GLN A 51 23.33 -9.61 5.17
C GLN A 51 23.95 -8.48 6.01
N ASP A 52 23.35 -8.07 7.11
CA ASP A 52 23.96 -7.09 8.03
C ASP A 52 25.17 -7.67 8.80
N GLY A 53 25.27 -9.00 8.82
CA GLY A 53 26.33 -9.75 9.49
C GLY A 53 25.95 -10.41 10.81
N VAL A 54 24.68 -10.34 11.20
CA VAL A 54 24.05 -11.08 12.28
C VAL A 54 23.28 -12.26 11.65
N PRO A 55 23.56 -13.52 12.03
CA PRO A 55 22.83 -14.66 11.44
C PRO A 55 21.39 -14.72 11.96
N ASP A 56 20.39 -15.02 11.12
CA ASP A 56 18.93 -15.04 11.43
C ASP A 56 18.56 -15.65 12.81
N ASN A 57 19.30 -16.69 13.26
CA ASN A 57 19.03 -17.33 14.56
C ASN A 57 19.50 -16.53 15.80
N GLN A 58 20.18 -15.43 15.57
CA GLN A 58 20.71 -14.47 16.54
C GLN A 58 20.27 -13.05 16.20
N ASP A 59 19.59 -12.89 15.07
CA ASP A 59 19.00 -11.65 14.63
C ASP A 59 17.74 -11.34 15.43
N MET A 60 17.41 -10.06 15.53
CA MET A 60 16.12 -9.59 16.04
C MET A 60 15.14 -9.24 14.92
N ASP A 61 15.65 -8.99 13.72
CA ASP A 61 14.95 -8.43 12.55
C ASP A 61 15.68 -8.98 11.31
N SER A 62 15.27 -10.17 10.85
CA SER A 62 16.09 -11.01 9.97
C SER A 62 16.10 -10.58 8.50
N ASP A 63 15.11 -9.82 8.05
CA ASP A 63 15.01 -9.15 6.75
C ASP A 63 15.36 -7.66 6.83
N ASN A 64 15.47 -7.13 8.05
CA ASN A 64 15.88 -5.77 8.39
C ASN A 64 14.86 -4.75 7.94
N ASP A 65 13.58 -5.15 7.97
CA ASP A 65 12.42 -4.33 7.62
C ASP A 65 12.05 -3.33 8.73
N GLY A 66 12.66 -3.46 9.93
CA GLY A 66 12.42 -2.63 11.10
C GLY A 66 11.31 -3.16 12.02
N ILE A 67 10.47 -4.06 11.53
CA ILE A 67 9.60 -4.92 12.33
C ILE A 67 10.50 -6.04 12.91
N ILE A 68 10.16 -6.57 14.08
CA ILE A 68 11.01 -7.61 14.71
C ILE A 68 10.39 -8.98 14.50
N ASP A 69 11.23 -10.01 14.32
CA ASP A 69 10.81 -11.40 14.03
C ASP A 69 9.67 -11.93 14.93
N THR A 70 9.61 -11.42 16.17
CA THR A 70 8.63 -11.84 17.19
C THR A 70 7.27 -11.13 17.10
N VAL A 71 7.17 -10.06 16.31
CA VAL A 71 5.94 -9.31 16.01
C VAL A 71 5.26 -9.94 14.79
N GLU A 72 6.03 -10.31 13.77
CA GLU A 72 5.52 -10.88 12.51
C GLU A 72 5.04 -12.34 12.67
N ASP A 73 5.58 -13.07 13.66
CA ASP A 73 5.01 -14.36 14.05
C ASP A 73 3.73 -14.21 14.88
N LYS A 74 2.57 -14.45 14.26
CA LYS A 74 1.25 -14.58 14.91
C LYS A 74 1.23 -15.71 15.97
N ASN A 75 2.24 -16.60 15.99
CA ASN A 75 2.49 -17.65 16.99
C ASN A 75 1.28 -18.57 17.17
N LEU A 76 0.70 -18.99 16.05
CA LEU A 76 -0.52 -19.79 16.01
C LEU A 76 -0.36 -21.18 16.66
N ASP A 77 0.88 -21.68 16.77
CA ASP A 77 1.18 -22.96 17.41
C ASP A 77 1.51 -22.86 18.92
N GLY A 78 1.71 -21.64 19.43
CA GLY A 78 1.84 -21.29 20.83
C GLY A 78 3.14 -21.73 21.49
N ASP A 79 4.22 -21.88 20.73
CA ASP A 79 5.54 -22.21 21.26
C ASP A 79 6.49 -21.01 21.43
N ASN A 80 6.06 -19.83 20.98
CA ASN A 80 6.78 -18.54 21.03
C ASN A 80 8.13 -18.63 20.31
N CYS A 81 8.12 -19.19 19.11
CA CYS A 81 9.32 -19.45 18.35
C CYS A 81 9.00 -19.21 16.87
N TYR A 82 9.30 -18.00 16.41
CA TYR A 82 9.02 -17.53 15.05
C TYR A 82 9.43 -18.51 13.95
N TRP A 83 10.62 -19.14 14.03
CA TRP A 83 11.05 -20.09 13.01
C TRP A 83 10.32 -21.46 12.99
N THR A 84 9.37 -21.74 13.90
CA THR A 84 8.61 -23.00 13.93
C THR A 84 7.15 -22.78 13.54
N ASN A 85 6.79 -23.22 12.33
CA ASN A 85 5.50 -22.91 11.71
C ASN A 85 5.26 -21.39 11.68
N PRO A 86 6.20 -20.63 11.08
CA PRO A 86 6.07 -19.17 10.95
C PRO A 86 4.79 -18.79 10.20
N THR A 87 4.32 -17.56 10.42
CA THR A 87 3.39 -16.87 9.52
C THR A 87 4.00 -16.75 8.12
N ASP A 88 3.14 -16.71 7.12
CA ASP A 88 3.41 -16.68 5.67
C ASP A 88 2.10 -16.15 5.09
N THR A 89 1.94 -14.82 5.14
CA THR A 89 0.67 -14.11 4.95
C THR A 89 0.21 -14.18 3.50
N ASP A 90 1.07 -13.82 2.55
CA ASP A 90 0.79 -13.91 1.10
C ASP A 90 0.85 -15.36 0.52
N GLY A 91 1.45 -16.30 1.25
CA GLY A 91 1.57 -17.71 0.87
C GLY A 91 2.66 -18.02 -0.18
N ASP A 92 3.62 -17.13 -0.40
CA ASP A 92 4.69 -17.29 -1.37
C ASP A 92 5.77 -18.32 -0.94
N LYS A 93 5.78 -18.70 0.36
CA LYS A 93 6.72 -19.60 1.09
C LYS A 93 7.98 -18.91 1.62
N ILE A 94 8.04 -17.61 1.61
CA ILE A 94 8.91 -16.76 2.40
C ILE A 94 8.05 -16.40 3.62
N PRO A 95 8.47 -16.81 4.83
CA PRO A 95 7.70 -16.43 6.01
C PRO A 95 7.90 -14.96 6.33
N ASP A 96 6.87 -14.28 6.84
CA ASP A 96 6.81 -12.82 7.09
C ASP A 96 8.13 -12.27 7.67
N TYR A 97 8.68 -12.87 8.74
CA TYR A 97 10.00 -12.49 9.33
C TYR A 97 11.26 -12.61 8.44
N LEU A 98 11.10 -12.96 7.16
CA LEU A 98 12.15 -13.00 6.15
C LEU A 98 11.70 -12.36 4.82
N ASP A 99 10.54 -11.72 4.85
CA ASP A 99 9.83 -11.09 3.76
C ASP A 99 9.93 -9.57 3.97
N ILE A 100 9.95 -8.78 2.90
CA ILE A 100 10.01 -7.31 3.02
C ILE A 100 8.75 -6.63 2.46
N ASP A 101 7.79 -7.45 2.03
CA ASP A 101 6.54 -7.11 1.34
C ASP A 101 5.56 -8.27 1.63
N SER A 102 5.14 -8.39 2.89
CA SER A 102 4.55 -9.60 3.50
C SER A 102 3.14 -9.96 3.00
N ASP A 103 2.42 -9.00 2.44
CA ASP A 103 1.16 -9.18 1.70
C ASP A 103 1.36 -9.15 0.17
N ASN A 104 2.56 -8.78 -0.28
CA ASN A 104 3.00 -8.78 -1.68
C ASN A 104 2.14 -7.84 -2.53
N ASP A 105 1.89 -6.65 -2.00
CA ASP A 105 1.20 -5.55 -2.66
C ASP A 105 2.20 -4.61 -3.40
N GLY A 106 3.49 -4.65 -3.05
CA GLY A 106 4.56 -3.88 -3.68
C GLY A 106 4.93 -2.57 -2.98
N VAL A 107 4.14 -2.13 -2.00
CA VAL A 107 4.65 -1.32 -0.88
C VAL A 107 5.52 -2.25 -0.02
N ILE A 108 6.35 -1.71 0.88
CA ILE A 108 7.26 -2.55 1.67
C ILE A 108 6.91 -2.41 3.14
N ASP A 109 7.06 -3.49 3.90
CA ASP A 109 6.68 -3.57 5.32
C ASP A 109 7.26 -2.42 6.15
N ASN A 110 8.47 -1.97 5.81
CA ASN A 110 9.10 -0.81 6.46
C ASN A 110 8.32 0.49 6.27
N VAL A 111 7.72 0.71 5.09
CA VAL A 111 6.91 1.89 4.79
C VAL A 111 5.57 1.78 5.52
N GLU A 112 4.89 0.64 5.41
CA GLU A 112 3.55 0.42 5.97
C GLU A 112 3.52 0.32 7.49
N ALA A 113 4.57 -0.21 8.12
CA ALA A 113 4.62 -0.31 9.58
C ALA A 113 4.75 1.05 10.30
N HIS A 114 4.79 2.18 9.58
CA HIS A 114 4.75 3.51 10.17
C HIS A 114 3.35 4.09 10.11
N GLY A 115 2.97 4.84 11.15
CA GLY A 115 1.72 5.61 11.09
C GLY A 115 1.79 6.70 10.02
N ARG A 116 0.67 6.87 9.31
CA ARG A 116 0.34 7.82 8.23
C ARG A 116 1.30 9.02 8.07
N LYS A 117 1.50 9.85 9.10
CA LYS A 117 2.32 11.10 9.01
C LYS A 117 3.80 10.98 9.46
N THR A 118 4.37 9.77 9.64
CA THR A 118 5.59 9.61 10.47
C THR A 118 6.72 8.70 9.96
N TYR A 119 6.85 8.45 8.67
CA TYR A 119 7.94 7.63 8.12
C TYR A 119 9.34 7.97 8.67
N VAL A 120 10.06 6.95 9.16
CA VAL A 120 11.44 7.07 9.64
C VAL A 120 12.35 6.20 8.77
N SER A 121 13.15 6.87 7.94
CA SER A 121 14.13 6.17 7.11
C SER A 121 15.19 5.44 7.94
N PRO A 122 15.63 4.23 7.51
CA PRO A 122 16.69 3.47 8.17
C PRO A 122 18.00 4.27 8.29
N SER A 123 18.71 4.12 9.41
CA SER A 123 19.97 4.85 9.62
C SER A 123 21.20 4.11 9.08
N CYS A 124 21.05 2.82 8.82
CA CYS A 124 22.09 1.83 8.48
C CYS A 124 23.16 1.73 9.56
N ILE A 125 22.75 1.88 10.82
CA ILE A 125 23.64 1.83 11.98
C ILE A 125 23.05 0.85 12.98
N ASP A 126 23.81 -0.19 13.29
CA ASP A 126 23.59 -1.05 14.45
C ASP A 126 24.83 -0.92 15.38
N GLU A 127 24.76 -0.10 16.44
CA GLU A 127 25.88 0.05 17.39
C GLU A 127 26.06 -1.19 18.29
N ASP A 128 24.97 -1.93 18.44
CA ASP A 128 24.71 -2.97 19.43
C ASP A 128 25.14 -4.37 18.95
N GLY A 129 24.95 -4.63 17.66
CA GLY A 129 25.21 -5.89 16.97
C GLY A 129 24.07 -6.90 17.15
N ASN A 130 22.83 -6.46 17.32
CA ASN A 130 21.64 -7.31 17.47
C ASN A 130 20.82 -7.49 16.19
N GLY A 131 21.17 -6.78 15.12
CA GLY A 131 20.55 -6.90 13.79
C GLY A 131 19.39 -5.93 13.52
N LEU A 132 18.90 -5.24 14.56
CA LEU A 132 17.91 -4.18 14.41
C LEU A 132 18.59 -2.82 14.19
N ASP A 133 18.12 -2.01 13.24
CA ASP A 133 18.64 -0.66 13.00
C ASP A 133 18.40 0.28 14.20
N ASP A 134 19.42 1.05 14.58
CA ASP A 134 19.36 2.04 15.67
C ASP A 134 18.24 3.10 15.44
N ALA A 135 17.77 3.31 14.20
CA ALA A 135 16.64 4.18 13.88
C ALA A 135 15.32 3.70 14.54
N TYR A 136 15.18 2.39 14.70
CA TYR A 136 13.99 1.73 15.25
C TYR A 136 14.19 1.37 16.73
N GLU A 137 15.23 1.90 17.36
CA GLU A 137 15.52 1.75 18.77
C GLU A 137 15.44 3.06 19.56
N GLU A 138 14.74 3.05 20.71
CA GLU A 138 14.84 4.19 21.65
C GLU A 138 16.28 4.38 22.15
N THR A 139 17.00 3.27 22.39
CA THR A 139 18.42 3.25 22.72
C THR A 139 19.05 1.93 22.28
N PRO A 140 20.30 1.92 21.76
CA PRO A 140 20.96 0.69 21.30
C PRO A 140 20.92 -0.45 22.34
N GLY A 141 20.36 -1.59 21.93
CA GLY A 141 20.18 -2.79 22.76
C GLY A 141 18.91 -2.80 23.60
N SER A 142 17.94 -1.97 23.26
CA SER A 142 16.58 -2.07 23.75
C SER A 142 15.82 -3.13 22.94
N CYS A 143 14.81 -3.78 23.52
CA CYS A 143 13.86 -4.52 22.69
C CYS A 143 12.94 -3.46 22.07
N GLY A 144 13.34 -2.93 20.91
CA GLY A 144 12.65 -1.92 20.11
C GLY A 144 11.94 -2.55 18.91
N GLY A 145 11.96 -1.85 17.78
CA GLY A 145 11.27 -2.19 16.54
C GLY A 145 10.18 -1.19 16.22
N LEU A 146 9.74 -1.20 14.97
CA LEU A 146 8.49 -0.59 14.56
C LEU A 146 7.33 -1.26 15.30
N LEU A 147 6.30 -0.47 15.55
CA LEU A 147 5.02 -0.96 16.03
C LEU A 147 4.09 -0.81 14.84
N PRO A 148 3.78 -1.91 14.12
CA PRO A 148 2.88 -1.84 12.99
C PRO A 148 1.56 -1.15 13.36
N GLU A 149 1.13 -0.23 12.49
CA GLU A 149 -0.16 0.43 12.59
C GLU A 149 -1.25 -0.51 12.00
N ASP A 150 -2.50 -0.12 12.18
CA ASP A 150 -3.73 -0.84 11.81
C ASP A 150 -4.74 0.27 11.51
N THR A 151 -4.67 0.76 10.28
CA THR A 151 -5.20 2.03 9.77
C THR A 151 -6.73 2.06 9.79
N ASP A 152 -7.38 1.00 9.32
CA ASP A 152 -8.84 0.82 9.34
C ASP A 152 -9.38 0.17 10.65
N HIS A 153 -8.48 -0.29 11.52
CA HIS A 153 -8.78 -0.98 12.79
C HIS A 153 -9.50 -2.34 12.66
N ASP A 154 -9.32 -3.07 11.56
CA ASP A 154 -9.90 -4.39 11.34
C ASP A 154 -9.13 -5.53 12.04
N ASN A 155 -7.96 -5.22 12.63
CA ASN A 155 -7.00 -6.10 13.29
C ASN A 155 -6.04 -6.86 12.34
N VAL A 156 -5.93 -6.44 11.09
CA VAL A 156 -4.86 -6.72 10.15
C VAL A 156 -3.97 -5.48 10.12
N PRO A 157 -2.72 -5.56 10.58
CA PRO A 157 -1.81 -4.42 10.47
C PRO A 157 -1.47 -4.11 9.01
N ASP A 158 -1.25 -2.85 8.69
CA ASP A 158 -1.09 -2.33 7.31
C ASP A 158 -0.11 -3.15 6.47
N TYR A 159 1.08 -3.51 6.98
CA TYR A 159 2.07 -4.36 6.25
C TYR A 159 1.63 -5.81 5.94
N LEU A 160 0.41 -6.19 6.34
CA LEU A 160 -0.22 -7.49 6.08
C LEU A 160 -1.60 -7.31 5.42
N ASP A 161 -1.96 -6.09 5.08
CA ASP A 161 -3.25 -5.65 4.58
C ASP A 161 -3.08 -5.20 3.13
N VAL A 162 -3.96 -5.64 2.23
CA VAL A 162 -3.88 -5.25 0.82
C VAL A 162 -4.78 -4.07 0.46
N ASP A 163 -5.52 -3.53 1.43
CA ASP A 163 -6.54 -2.47 1.36
C ASP A 163 -6.57 -1.78 2.74
N SER A 164 -5.48 -1.11 3.10
CA SER A 164 -5.15 -0.69 4.47
C SER A 164 -6.13 0.30 5.09
N ASP A 165 -6.84 1.09 4.28
CA ASP A 165 -7.89 2.02 4.71
C ASP A 165 -9.32 1.50 4.47
N ASN A 166 -9.45 0.34 3.80
CA ASN A 166 -10.70 -0.39 3.58
C ASN A 166 -11.72 0.37 2.73
N ASP A 167 -11.21 1.18 1.81
CA ASP A 167 -11.99 1.88 0.83
C ASP A 167 -12.36 0.94 -0.36
N GLY A 168 -11.69 -0.22 -0.49
CA GLY A 168 -11.97 -1.24 -1.50
C GLY A 168 -11.21 -1.05 -2.82
N ILE A 169 -10.44 0.02 -2.98
CA ILE A 169 -9.27 0.06 -3.85
C ILE A 169 -8.19 -0.80 -3.15
N ILE A 170 -6.98 -0.90 -3.68
CA ILE A 170 -5.96 -1.77 -3.10
C ILE A 170 -4.68 -0.98 -3.08
N ASP A 171 -3.87 -1.18 -2.03
CA ASP A 171 -2.68 -0.38 -1.75
C ASP A 171 -1.74 -0.31 -2.96
N ASN A 172 -1.61 -1.40 -3.72
CA ASN A 172 -0.84 -1.43 -4.97
C ASN A 172 -1.32 -0.41 -6.02
N VAL A 173 -2.64 -0.25 -6.17
CA VAL A 173 -3.27 0.70 -7.09
C VAL A 173 -3.09 2.11 -6.56
N GLU A 174 -3.26 2.31 -5.26
CA GLU A 174 -3.17 3.64 -4.66
C GLU A 174 -1.75 4.18 -4.57
N ALA A 175 -0.77 3.34 -4.28
CA ALA A 175 0.63 3.74 -4.22
C ALA A 175 1.21 4.17 -5.59
N GLN A 176 0.44 4.21 -6.67
CA GLN A 176 0.91 4.45 -8.05
C GLN A 176 -0.03 5.30 -8.90
N THR A 177 0.53 5.94 -9.94
CA THR A 177 -0.28 6.63 -10.96
C THR A 177 -0.81 5.64 -12.00
N THR A 178 -1.98 5.93 -12.56
CA THR A 178 -2.56 5.17 -13.68
C THR A 178 -1.60 5.07 -14.89
N ALA A 179 -0.81 6.11 -15.14
CA ALA A 179 0.10 6.18 -16.29
C ALA A 179 1.33 5.26 -16.16
N ASP A 180 1.86 5.11 -14.94
CA ASP A 180 3.06 4.33 -14.66
C ASP A 180 2.77 3.02 -13.90
N PHE A 181 1.50 2.66 -13.71
CA PHE A 181 1.06 1.45 -12.99
C PHE A 181 1.88 0.20 -13.32
N ILE A 182 2.50 -0.34 -12.28
CA ILE A 182 3.25 -1.58 -12.27
C ILE A 182 2.43 -2.60 -11.46
N GLY A 183 1.97 -3.65 -12.14
CA GLY A 183 1.38 -4.79 -11.46
C GLY A 183 2.37 -5.92 -11.22
N LEU A 184 2.09 -6.73 -10.19
CA LEU A 184 2.83 -7.92 -9.79
C LEU A 184 3.23 -8.82 -10.98
N SER A 185 4.50 -9.21 -11.04
CA SER A 185 5.00 -10.11 -12.08
C SER A 185 4.92 -11.59 -11.70
N GLY A 186 4.59 -11.89 -10.44
CA GLY A 186 4.59 -13.20 -9.80
C GLY A 186 5.97 -13.84 -9.75
N LYS A 187 7.03 -13.02 -9.70
CA LYS A 187 8.41 -13.50 -9.68
C LYS A 187 9.22 -12.73 -8.67
N ASP A 188 9.84 -13.51 -7.81
CA ASP A 188 10.93 -13.08 -6.95
C ASP A 188 12.14 -14.00 -7.23
N TYR A 189 13.14 -13.51 -7.99
CA TYR A 189 14.39 -14.27 -8.21
C TYR A 189 15.31 -14.24 -7.00
N ASN A 190 15.09 -13.26 -6.16
CA ASN A 190 15.88 -12.80 -5.06
C ASN A 190 15.48 -13.58 -3.78
N GLY A 191 14.25 -14.05 -3.67
CA GLY A 191 13.79 -14.80 -2.50
C GLY A 191 13.80 -13.95 -1.25
N ASN A 192 13.56 -12.63 -1.39
CA ASN A 192 13.45 -11.63 -0.33
C ASN A 192 12.03 -11.13 -0.11
N GLY A 193 11.02 -11.65 -0.84
CA GLY A 193 9.63 -11.26 -0.65
C GLY A 193 9.11 -10.40 -1.79
N LEU A 194 9.65 -9.18 -1.90
CA LEU A 194 9.30 -8.19 -2.92
C LEU A 194 9.36 -8.73 -4.37
N ASP A 195 8.31 -8.49 -5.15
CA ASP A 195 8.28 -8.87 -6.57
C ASP A 195 9.33 -8.11 -7.40
N ASP A 196 10.00 -8.81 -8.32
CA ASP A 196 11.01 -8.23 -9.24
C ASP A 196 10.47 -7.02 -10.05
N ALA A 197 9.14 -6.85 -10.14
CA ALA A 197 8.48 -5.71 -10.77
C ALA A 197 8.79 -4.38 -10.08
N TYR A 198 8.95 -4.40 -8.76
CA TYR A 198 9.19 -3.23 -7.91
C TYR A 198 10.66 -3.05 -7.55
N GLU A 199 11.55 -3.81 -8.20
CA GLU A 199 12.99 -3.67 -8.06
C GLU A 199 13.60 -2.92 -9.26
N GLU A 200 14.45 -1.92 -9.02
CA GLU A 200 15.14 -1.13 -10.06
C GLU A 200 16.02 -1.98 -11.04
N LEU A 201 16.12 -3.31 -10.86
CA LEU A 201 17.03 -4.21 -11.58
C LEU A 201 16.35 -5.47 -12.15
N GLY A 202 15.42 -5.29 -13.09
CA GLY A 202 14.93 -6.33 -14.00
C GLY A 202 15.97 -6.97 -14.96
N ASP A 203 17.19 -7.32 -14.51
CA ASP A 203 18.28 -7.79 -15.37
C ASP A 203 18.71 -9.27 -15.18
N GLY A 204 18.08 -10.01 -14.27
CA GLY A 204 18.49 -11.39 -14.00
C GLY A 204 19.93 -11.51 -13.48
N VAL A 205 20.41 -10.46 -12.80
CA VAL A 205 21.61 -10.45 -11.97
C VAL A 205 21.16 -10.16 -10.55
N CYS A 206 21.09 -11.22 -9.73
CA CYS A 206 20.84 -11.16 -8.29
C CYS A 206 21.60 -9.97 -7.67
N ASN A 207 20.88 -9.02 -7.09
CA ASN A 207 21.47 -7.90 -6.38
C ASN A 207 20.66 -7.65 -5.10
N TYR A 208 21.07 -8.39 -4.05
CA TYR A 208 20.76 -8.20 -2.61
C TYR A 208 19.27 -8.39 -2.27
N ASN A 209 18.82 -9.56 -1.81
CA ASN A 209 18.90 -10.07 -0.43
C ASN A 209 18.68 -11.62 -0.40
N SER A 210 19.33 -12.28 -1.36
CA SER A 210 19.10 -13.70 -1.70
C SER A 210 20.17 -14.69 -1.19
N LYS A 211 19.98 -15.23 0.02
CA LYS A 211 20.29 -16.62 0.45
C LYS A 211 21.69 -17.27 0.25
N GLU A 212 22.78 -16.58 -0.13
CA GLU A 212 24.12 -17.22 -0.12
C GLU A 212 25.28 -16.31 0.27
N ALA A 213 26.06 -16.76 1.27
CA ALA A 213 27.41 -16.29 1.54
C ALA A 213 28.17 -16.02 0.22
N LYS A 214 28.61 -14.78 -0.06
CA LYS A 214 29.22 -14.42 -1.36
C LYS A 214 30.36 -15.37 -1.76
N TYR A 215 30.05 -16.38 -2.55
CA TYR A 215 31.00 -17.42 -2.88
C TYR A 215 31.93 -16.93 -4.00
N LYS A 216 33.21 -16.72 -3.71
CA LYS A 216 34.22 -16.43 -4.74
C LYS A 216 34.66 -17.73 -5.45
N GLY A 217 33.73 -18.33 -6.20
CA GLY A 217 33.85 -19.69 -6.75
C GLY A 217 33.42 -20.77 -5.74
N THR A 218 33.52 -22.06 -6.09
CA THR A 218 32.92 -23.16 -5.28
C THR A 218 33.64 -23.48 -3.96
N ASP A 219 34.66 -22.73 -3.55
CA ASP A 219 35.54 -23.08 -2.43
C ASP A 219 35.87 -21.93 -1.47
N LYS A 220 35.27 -20.75 -1.64
CA LYS A 220 35.54 -19.57 -0.80
C LYS A 220 34.30 -18.72 -0.57
N VAL A 221 34.19 -18.17 0.63
CA VAL A 221 33.16 -17.23 1.09
C VAL A 221 33.82 -15.87 1.33
N GLU A 222 33.21 -14.78 0.85
CA GLU A 222 33.59 -13.41 1.22
C GLU A 222 33.04 -13.03 2.59
N LEU A 223 33.88 -12.37 3.38
CA LEU A 223 33.57 -11.86 4.72
C LEU A 223 34.08 -10.43 4.85
N CYS A 224 33.40 -9.58 5.60
CA CYS A 224 33.96 -8.32 6.05
C CYS A 224 34.83 -8.53 7.29
N HIS A 225 36.15 -8.35 7.14
CA HIS A 225 37.09 -8.54 8.24
C HIS A 225 37.27 -7.29 9.08
N LYS A 226 37.14 -7.42 10.40
CA LYS A 226 37.41 -6.36 11.36
C LYS A 226 38.86 -6.43 11.85
N GLU A 227 39.71 -5.52 11.39
CA GLU A 227 41.09 -5.47 11.89
C GLU A 227 41.12 -5.03 13.37
N LYS A 228 41.78 -5.82 14.23
CA LYS A 228 41.96 -5.46 15.65
C LYS A 228 42.70 -4.13 15.80
N LYS A 229 42.11 -3.22 16.58
CA LYS A 229 42.67 -1.92 17.01
C LYS A 229 44.18 -1.97 17.24
N SER A 230 44.92 -1.20 16.45
CA SER A 230 46.31 -0.86 16.75
C SER A 230 46.35 0.03 18.00
N SER A 231 47.24 -0.26 18.94
CA SER A 231 47.37 0.42 20.24
C SER A 231 47.82 1.90 20.19
N TYR A 232 47.78 2.55 19.02
CA TYR A 232 48.35 3.88 18.79
C TYR A 232 47.41 4.89 18.12
N ASP A 233 46.25 4.47 17.60
CA ASP A 233 45.26 5.37 17.01
C ASP A 233 43.85 4.91 17.41
N ASN A 234 43.12 5.79 18.08
CA ASN A 234 41.84 5.50 18.71
C ASN A 234 40.65 5.93 17.82
N SER A 235 40.88 6.24 16.54
CA SER A 235 39.90 6.97 15.73
C SER A 235 39.21 6.22 14.59
N LYS A 236 39.65 5.04 14.13
CA LYS A 236 38.90 4.20 13.16
C LYS A 236 39.22 2.71 13.31
N THR A 237 38.19 1.88 13.40
CA THR A 237 38.32 0.43 13.15
C THR A 237 38.44 0.27 11.63
N ASN A 238 39.42 -0.50 11.14
CA ASN A 238 39.55 -0.72 9.69
C ASN A 238 38.82 -2.01 9.34
N TYR A 239 37.94 -1.92 8.36
CA TYR A 239 37.23 -3.04 7.78
C TYR A 239 37.81 -3.31 6.38
N HIS A 240 37.93 -4.58 6.00
CA HIS A 240 38.25 -4.95 4.63
C HIS A 240 37.69 -6.32 4.25
N THR A 241 37.21 -6.46 3.02
CA THR A 241 36.70 -7.74 2.53
C THR A 241 37.82 -8.77 2.43
N ILE A 242 37.61 -9.96 2.98
CA ILE A 242 38.47 -11.14 2.85
C ILE A 242 37.70 -12.26 2.17
N SER A 243 38.40 -13.25 1.60
CA SER A 243 37.76 -14.48 1.13
C SER A 243 38.38 -15.69 1.82
N VAL A 244 37.58 -16.47 2.54
CA VAL A 244 38.01 -17.61 3.36
C VAL A 244 37.38 -18.91 2.87
N ALA A 245 37.94 -20.07 3.23
CA ALA A 245 37.27 -21.34 2.94
C ALA A 245 36.02 -21.50 3.83
N PRO A 246 34.94 -22.19 3.39
CA PRO A 246 33.73 -22.39 4.20
C PRO A 246 34.01 -22.91 5.62
N ALA A 247 34.94 -23.87 5.76
CA ALA A 247 35.33 -24.42 7.06
C ALA A 247 36.06 -23.43 8.00
N ALA A 248 36.42 -22.24 7.52
CA ALA A 248 37.06 -21.18 8.29
C ALA A 248 36.12 -20.03 8.63
N VAL A 249 34.93 -19.95 8.02
CA VAL A 249 33.94 -18.89 8.23
C VAL A 249 33.63 -18.74 9.73
N GLN A 250 33.28 -19.83 10.41
CA GLN A 250 32.97 -19.78 11.85
C GLN A 250 34.12 -19.23 12.71
N ALA A 251 35.37 -19.50 12.35
CA ALA A 251 36.50 -18.99 13.13
C ALA A 251 36.67 -17.47 12.96
N HIS A 252 36.23 -16.94 11.83
CA HIS A 252 36.22 -15.51 11.51
C HIS A 252 35.00 -14.82 12.13
N LEU A 253 33.80 -15.40 12.04
CA LEU A 253 32.61 -14.91 12.75
C LEU A 253 32.84 -14.84 14.27
N ASN A 254 33.41 -15.91 14.86
CA ASN A 254 33.80 -15.92 16.29
C ASN A 254 34.87 -14.86 16.66
N HIS A 255 35.52 -14.27 15.67
CA HIS A 255 36.51 -13.21 15.84
C HIS A 255 35.96 -11.82 15.53
N GLY A 256 34.68 -11.70 15.19
CA GLY A 256 33.97 -10.43 14.92
C GLY A 256 34.09 -9.96 13.48
N ASP A 257 34.19 -10.89 12.53
CA ASP A 257 34.03 -10.63 11.10
C ASP A 257 32.57 -10.91 10.72
N THR A 258 32.01 -10.19 9.75
CA THR A 258 30.63 -10.40 9.24
C THR A 258 30.67 -11.08 7.85
N LEU A 259 29.55 -11.61 7.37
CA LEU A 259 29.44 -12.11 5.99
C LEU A 259 29.49 -10.93 5.00
N GLY A 260 29.65 -11.20 3.70
CA GLY A 260 29.59 -10.15 2.68
C GLY A 260 30.84 -9.27 2.51
N ALA A 261 30.67 -8.15 1.81
CA ALA A 261 31.71 -7.14 1.61
C ALA A 261 31.60 -6.04 2.67
N CYS A 262 32.67 -5.28 2.94
CA CYS A 262 32.62 -4.17 3.89
C CYS A 262 31.99 -2.89 3.31
N GLU A 263 30.93 -3.04 2.53
CA GLU A 263 30.09 -1.93 2.09
C GLU A 263 28.92 -1.90 3.06
N ASP A 264 28.58 -0.71 3.58
CA ASP A 264 27.38 -0.54 4.41
C ASP A 264 26.21 -0.81 3.45
N VAL A 265 25.61 -1.99 3.54
CA VAL A 265 24.40 -2.34 2.79
C VAL A 265 23.27 -1.82 3.67
N CYS A 266 22.65 -0.72 3.23
CA CYS A 266 21.31 -0.39 3.71
C CYS A 266 20.37 -1.32 2.94
N PRO A 267 19.55 -2.15 3.60
CA PRO A 267 18.93 -3.33 3.00
C PRO A 267 17.77 -3.00 2.05
N PHE A 268 17.19 -1.81 2.15
CA PHE A 268 16.05 -1.41 1.33
C PHE A 268 16.48 -0.77 0.03
N THR A 269 16.36 -1.53 -1.06
CA THR A 269 16.36 -0.95 -2.40
C THR A 269 15.27 -1.61 -3.22
N GLY A 270 14.22 -0.86 -3.54
CA GLY A 270 13.01 -1.37 -4.20
C GLY A 270 11.77 -0.85 -3.48
N GLY A 271 10.60 -1.34 -3.91
CA GLY A 271 9.30 -0.92 -3.40
C GLY A 271 8.72 0.24 -4.19
N LEU A 272 7.42 0.42 -4.04
CA LEU A 272 6.72 1.62 -4.48
C LEU A 272 7.12 2.80 -3.59
N ASP A 273 7.03 4.01 -4.17
CA ASP A 273 7.11 5.28 -3.44
C ASP A 273 5.65 5.78 -3.43
N PRO A 274 4.89 5.55 -2.35
CA PRO A 274 3.47 5.83 -2.32
C PRO A 274 3.17 7.28 -2.69
N ILE A 275 2.04 7.47 -3.38
CA ILE A 275 1.52 8.79 -3.74
C ILE A 275 0.79 9.36 -2.53
N ASP A 276 0.77 10.68 -2.48
CA ASP A 276 0.13 11.55 -1.48
C ASP A 276 -0.42 12.69 -2.35
N THR A 277 -1.68 12.53 -2.79
CA THR A 277 -2.31 13.33 -3.84
C THR A 277 -2.61 14.75 -3.37
N ASP A 278 -3.24 14.90 -2.21
CA ASP A 278 -3.62 16.18 -1.60
C ASP A 278 -2.49 16.92 -0.83
N GLU A 279 -1.31 16.29 -0.72
CA GLU A 279 -0.14 16.76 0.02
C GLU A 279 -0.34 16.90 1.55
N ASP A 280 -1.30 16.18 2.16
CA ASP A 280 -1.59 16.24 3.60
C ASP A 280 -0.59 15.41 4.46
N ASN A 281 0.26 14.61 3.79
CA ASN A 281 1.22 13.66 4.36
C ASN A 281 0.61 12.33 4.86
N ILE A 282 -0.58 11.98 4.41
CA ILE A 282 -1.17 10.64 4.43
C ILE A 282 -1.05 10.13 2.99
N PRO A 283 -0.30 9.05 2.76
CA PRO A 283 -0.29 8.44 1.44
C PRO A 283 -1.68 7.89 1.07
N ASP A 284 -2.04 7.97 -0.21
CA ASP A 284 -3.36 7.61 -0.73
C ASP A 284 -3.85 6.21 -0.29
N TYR A 285 -2.96 5.23 -0.09
CA TYR A 285 -3.35 3.88 0.35
C TYR A 285 -3.75 3.78 1.84
N LEU A 286 -3.65 4.89 2.57
CA LEU A 286 -4.04 5.02 3.97
C LEU A 286 -5.08 6.14 4.16
N ASP A 287 -5.59 6.68 3.06
CA ASP A 287 -6.39 7.88 2.95
C ASP A 287 -7.74 7.54 2.31
N ILE A 288 -8.84 7.80 3.02
CA ILE A 288 -10.18 7.44 2.52
C ILE A 288 -10.79 8.48 1.58
N ASP A 289 -10.10 9.61 1.35
CA ASP A 289 -10.54 10.80 0.61
C ASP A 289 -9.30 11.45 -0.03
N SER A 290 -8.65 10.75 -0.97
CA SER A 290 -7.29 11.02 -1.45
C SER A 290 -7.10 12.42 -2.08
N ASP A 291 -8.17 13.06 -2.53
CA ASP A 291 -8.18 14.44 -3.06
C ASP A 291 -8.82 15.47 -2.12
N ASP A 292 -9.16 15.06 -0.89
CA ASP A 292 -9.63 15.92 0.21
C ASP A 292 -10.93 16.72 -0.14
N ASP A 293 -11.66 16.25 -1.16
CA ASP A 293 -12.87 16.86 -1.71
C ASP A 293 -14.13 16.50 -0.89
N GLY A 294 -14.03 15.53 0.01
CA GLY A 294 -15.08 15.06 0.90
C GLY A 294 -15.95 13.95 0.34
N ILE A 295 -15.84 13.58 -0.93
CA ILE A 295 -16.49 12.44 -1.56
C ILE A 295 -15.54 11.24 -1.48
N ILE A 296 -15.64 10.47 -0.41
CA ILE A 296 -14.74 9.32 -0.17
C ILE A 296 -14.45 8.42 -1.40
N ASP A 297 -13.21 7.94 -1.50
CA ASP A 297 -12.63 7.20 -2.62
C ASP A 297 -13.49 6.00 -3.06
N ASN A 298 -14.07 5.28 -2.10
CA ASN A 298 -14.98 4.16 -2.37
C ASN A 298 -16.17 4.55 -3.28
N VAL A 299 -16.71 5.76 -3.10
CA VAL A 299 -17.84 6.28 -3.88
C VAL A 299 -17.36 6.58 -5.29
N GLU A 300 -16.22 7.24 -5.42
CA GLU A 300 -15.70 7.79 -6.67
C GLU A 300 -15.05 6.74 -7.56
N ALA A 301 -14.44 5.71 -6.98
CA ALA A 301 -13.88 4.59 -7.73
C ALA A 301 -14.96 3.74 -8.43
N GLN A 302 -16.26 4.01 -8.22
CA GLN A 302 -17.36 3.18 -8.69
C GLN A 302 -18.33 3.90 -9.64
N ASN A 303 -18.89 3.14 -10.58
CA ASN A 303 -20.01 3.66 -11.38
C ASN A 303 -21.25 3.77 -10.50
N VAL A 304 -21.91 4.94 -10.49
CA VAL A 304 -23.08 5.26 -9.65
C VAL A 304 -24.18 4.19 -9.70
N GLY A 305 -24.46 3.65 -10.89
CA GLY A 305 -25.50 2.61 -11.09
C GLY A 305 -25.14 1.21 -10.56
N ASP A 306 -23.87 0.95 -10.29
CA ASP A 306 -23.31 -0.32 -9.82
C ASP A 306 -22.63 -0.21 -8.44
N PHE A 307 -22.77 0.93 -7.74
CA PHE A 307 -22.18 1.18 -6.43
C PHE A 307 -22.47 0.08 -5.41
N GLN A 308 -21.41 -0.36 -4.74
CA GLN A 308 -21.44 -1.33 -3.65
C GLN A 308 -20.61 -0.78 -2.49
N ALA A 309 -21.29 -0.41 -1.39
CA ALA A 309 -20.64 -0.10 -0.13
C ALA A 309 -20.00 -1.34 0.51
N PRO A 310 -18.99 -1.18 1.40
CA PRO A 310 -18.32 -2.29 2.06
C PRO A 310 -19.30 -3.20 2.81
N SER A 311 -19.07 -4.51 2.81
CA SER A 311 -19.94 -5.46 3.51
C SER A 311 -19.62 -5.58 5.01
N GLY A 312 -18.41 -5.17 5.40
CA GLY A 312 -17.80 -5.39 6.70
C GLY A 312 -17.45 -6.87 6.94
N ILE A 313 -17.16 -7.61 5.88
CA ILE A 313 -16.84 -9.04 5.92
C ILE A 313 -15.60 -9.29 5.08
N ASP A 314 -14.49 -9.55 5.75
CA ASP A 314 -13.33 -10.24 5.18
C ASP A 314 -13.34 -11.71 5.66
N SER A 315 -13.48 -12.64 4.70
CA SER A 315 -13.57 -14.07 4.99
C SER A 315 -12.22 -14.76 5.15
N ASP A 316 -11.15 -14.25 4.56
CA ASP A 316 -9.83 -14.89 4.53
C ASP A 316 -8.75 -14.17 5.33
N GLY A 317 -8.97 -12.92 5.73
CA GLY A 317 -8.12 -12.19 6.67
C GLY A 317 -6.99 -11.45 5.97
N ASN A 318 -7.20 -10.94 4.76
CA ASN A 318 -6.23 -10.15 4.00
C ASN A 318 -6.60 -8.66 3.93
N GLY A 319 -7.63 -8.22 4.67
CA GLY A 319 -8.04 -6.81 4.81
C GLY A 319 -9.07 -6.35 3.79
N LEU A 320 -8.92 -6.73 2.52
CA LEU A 320 -9.90 -6.41 1.46
C LEU A 320 -11.29 -7.04 1.70
N ASP A 321 -12.37 -6.24 1.61
CA ASP A 321 -13.74 -6.71 1.82
C ASP A 321 -14.25 -7.70 0.74
N ASP A 322 -14.98 -8.74 1.17
CA ASP A 322 -15.58 -9.78 0.30
C ASP A 322 -16.45 -9.20 -0.85
N HIS A 323 -16.97 -7.97 -0.76
CA HIS A 323 -17.70 -7.31 -1.85
C HIS A 323 -16.82 -6.94 -3.05
N TYR A 324 -15.54 -6.67 -2.81
CA TYR A 324 -14.56 -6.24 -3.81
C TYR A 324 -13.75 -7.41 -4.36
N GLU A 325 -14.07 -8.63 -3.94
CA GLU A 325 -13.46 -9.86 -4.42
C GLU A 325 -14.38 -10.74 -5.27
N GLU A 326 -13.84 -11.38 -6.33
CA GLU A 326 -14.58 -12.45 -7.02
C GLU A 326 -14.69 -13.70 -6.12
N THR A 327 -13.63 -13.99 -5.37
CA THR A 327 -13.58 -15.06 -4.37
C THR A 327 -12.57 -14.74 -3.26
N PRO A 328 -12.89 -15.02 -1.98
CA PRO A 328 -11.97 -14.79 -0.85
C PRO A 328 -10.56 -15.30 -1.11
N GLY A 329 -9.59 -14.40 -1.01
CA GLY A 329 -8.15 -14.59 -1.26
C GLY A 329 -7.76 -14.53 -2.72
N SER A 330 -8.50 -13.76 -3.52
CA SER A 330 -8.10 -13.42 -4.89
C SER A 330 -7.62 -11.98 -4.92
N CYS A 331 -6.50 -11.70 -5.62
CA CYS A 331 -6.09 -10.32 -5.92
C CYS A 331 -7.26 -9.62 -6.65
N GLY A 332 -8.04 -8.85 -5.89
CA GLY A 332 -9.33 -8.28 -6.22
C GLY A 332 -9.23 -6.77 -6.27
N GLY A 333 -10.23 -6.08 -5.72
CA GLY A 333 -10.27 -4.62 -5.61
C GLY A 333 -11.17 -3.97 -6.65
N LEU A 334 -11.55 -2.73 -6.34
CA LEU A 334 -12.17 -1.83 -7.27
C LEU A 334 -11.19 -1.51 -8.42
N THR A 335 -11.76 -1.18 -9.58
CA THR A 335 -10.98 -0.60 -10.67
C THR A 335 -11.46 0.83 -10.76
N PRO A 336 -10.66 1.81 -10.28
CA PRO A 336 -11.05 3.20 -10.27
C PRO A 336 -11.52 3.66 -11.65
N ILE A 337 -12.56 4.49 -11.66
CA ILE A 337 -13.06 5.13 -12.86
C ILE A 337 -12.39 6.48 -13.05
N ASN A 338 -12.39 6.94 -14.30
CA ASN A 338 -12.00 8.27 -14.74
C ASN A 338 -13.14 8.69 -15.67
N SER A 339 -13.78 9.81 -15.36
CA SER A 339 -14.98 10.30 -16.05
C SER A 339 -14.67 11.23 -17.22
N ASP A 340 -13.47 11.81 -17.24
CA ASP A 340 -13.05 12.86 -18.13
C ASP A 340 -12.00 12.38 -19.18
N THR A 341 -11.02 13.23 -19.53
CA THR A 341 -9.99 12.91 -20.53
C THR A 341 -8.55 12.96 -20.02
N ASP A 342 -8.36 13.38 -18.79
CA ASP A 342 -7.08 13.43 -18.12
C ASP A 342 -6.61 12.00 -17.70
N PRO A 343 -5.46 11.86 -17.02
CA PRO A 343 -5.00 10.57 -16.51
C PRO A 343 -5.36 10.26 -15.04
N LEU A 344 -5.93 11.20 -14.29
CA LEU A 344 -6.31 11.05 -12.89
C LEU A 344 -7.63 10.29 -12.77
N PRO A 345 -7.71 9.25 -11.93
CA PRO A 345 -9.00 8.66 -11.59
C PRO A 345 -9.80 9.64 -10.72
N ASN A 346 -11.13 9.52 -10.72
CA ASN A 346 -12.03 10.46 -10.03
C ASN A 346 -11.64 10.71 -8.57
N PHE A 347 -11.26 9.67 -7.81
CA PHE A 347 -10.83 9.78 -6.41
C PHE A 347 -9.54 10.57 -6.14
N ARG A 348 -8.99 11.21 -7.16
CA ARG A 348 -7.72 11.96 -7.13
C ARG A 348 -7.83 13.24 -7.94
N ASP A 349 -9.04 13.60 -8.30
CA ASP A 349 -9.31 14.59 -9.33
C ASP A 349 -10.38 15.51 -8.78
N ILE A 350 -9.99 16.73 -8.44
CA ILE A 350 -10.91 17.69 -7.85
C ILE A 350 -11.94 18.24 -8.86
N ASP A 351 -11.89 17.88 -10.14
CA ASP A 351 -12.82 18.31 -11.21
C ASP A 351 -13.06 17.13 -12.17
N SER A 352 -13.73 16.08 -11.67
CA SER A 352 -13.86 14.76 -12.32
C SER A 352 -14.51 14.75 -13.71
N ASP A 353 -15.14 15.84 -14.16
CA ASP A 353 -15.73 15.98 -15.49
C ASP A 353 -15.18 17.16 -16.33
N ASP A 354 -14.07 17.77 -15.90
CA ASP A 354 -13.25 18.73 -16.67
C ASP A 354 -14.01 20.05 -17.01
N ASP A 355 -14.99 20.41 -16.19
CA ASP A 355 -15.95 21.47 -16.48
C ASP A 355 -15.56 22.83 -15.85
N GLY A 356 -14.67 22.79 -14.84
CA GLY A 356 -14.13 23.94 -14.13
C GLY A 356 -14.82 24.28 -12.80
N ILE A 357 -15.72 23.44 -12.31
CA ILE A 357 -16.36 23.55 -11.00
C ILE A 357 -15.89 22.36 -10.13
N PRO A 358 -15.16 22.60 -9.02
CA PRO A 358 -14.60 21.49 -8.25
C PRO A 358 -15.64 20.56 -7.60
N ASP A 359 -15.33 19.27 -7.52
CA ASP A 359 -16.17 18.18 -7.03
C ASP A 359 -16.72 18.44 -5.60
N ASN A 360 -15.91 19.06 -4.73
CA ASN A 360 -16.34 19.50 -3.40
C ASN A 360 -17.54 20.48 -3.43
N VAL A 361 -17.58 21.34 -4.45
CA VAL A 361 -18.66 22.30 -4.72
C VAL A 361 -19.86 21.55 -5.31
N GLU A 362 -19.62 20.78 -6.36
CA GLU A 362 -20.58 19.99 -7.13
C GLU A 362 -21.36 19.00 -6.26
N GLY A 363 -20.65 18.25 -5.43
CA GLY A 363 -21.17 17.22 -4.54
C GLY A 363 -22.14 17.75 -3.48
N GLN A 364 -22.22 19.08 -3.29
CA GLN A 364 -23.07 19.72 -2.28
C GLN A 364 -24.07 20.70 -2.88
N SER A 365 -25.24 20.85 -2.26
CA SER A 365 -26.16 21.94 -2.65
C SER A 365 -25.58 23.32 -2.28
N THR A 366 -25.70 24.32 -3.13
CA THR A 366 -25.25 25.72 -2.88
C THR A 366 -25.73 26.28 -1.55
N SER A 367 -27.01 26.07 -1.20
CA SER A 367 -27.58 26.58 0.06
C SER A 367 -27.09 25.85 1.32
N GLY A 368 -26.56 24.65 1.13
CA GLY A 368 -26.10 23.73 2.16
C GLY A 368 -24.59 23.59 2.24
N TYR A 369 -23.85 24.20 1.30
CA TYR A 369 -22.41 24.08 1.15
C TYR A 369 -21.66 24.28 2.48
N VAL A 370 -20.76 23.34 2.73
CA VAL A 370 -19.82 23.33 3.84
C VAL A 370 -18.44 23.28 3.23
N SER A 371 -17.65 24.32 3.43
CA SER A 371 -16.25 24.36 3.00
C SER A 371 -15.39 23.41 3.85
N PRO A 372 -14.27 22.88 3.31
CA PRO A 372 -13.28 22.14 4.07
C PRO A 372 -12.80 22.93 5.29
N SER A 373 -12.54 22.25 6.40
CA SER A 373 -12.06 22.89 7.64
C SER A 373 -10.54 22.98 7.72
N GLY A 374 -9.83 22.22 6.87
CA GLY A 374 -8.40 21.97 6.88
C GLY A 374 -7.95 21.26 8.15
N GLN A 375 -8.83 20.49 8.78
CA GLN A 375 -8.56 19.77 10.01
C GLN A 375 -9.03 18.34 9.83
N ASP A 376 -8.20 17.42 10.27
CA ASP A 376 -8.47 16.01 10.32
C ASP A 376 -8.00 15.52 11.73
N ASP A 377 -8.95 15.14 12.58
CA ASP A 377 -8.70 14.85 14.00
C ASP A 377 -8.28 13.37 14.22
N ASP A 378 -8.68 12.50 13.28
CA ASP A 378 -8.55 11.03 13.25
C ASP A 378 -7.26 10.62 12.57
N ASN A 379 -6.82 11.44 11.62
CA ASN A 379 -5.79 11.16 10.62
C ASN A 379 -6.21 10.01 9.75
N ASP A 380 -7.40 10.03 9.17
CA ASP A 380 -7.89 9.05 8.18
C ASP A 380 -8.01 9.62 6.77
N GLY A 381 -7.66 10.90 6.57
CA GLY A 381 -7.75 11.60 5.29
C GLY A 381 -8.90 12.59 5.27
N LEU A 382 -10.11 12.10 5.50
CA LEU A 382 -11.34 12.87 5.42
C LEU A 382 -11.40 14.08 6.38
N ASP A 383 -11.67 15.28 5.84
CA ASP A 383 -11.81 16.49 6.64
C ASP A 383 -12.95 16.39 7.69
N ASN A 384 -12.72 16.97 8.88
CA ASN A 384 -13.67 17.10 9.98
C ASN A 384 -15.04 17.70 9.59
N ALA A 385 -15.12 18.43 8.47
CA ALA A 385 -16.35 18.95 7.91
C ALA A 385 -17.30 17.84 7.42
N TYR A 386 -16.75 16.71 6.95
CA TYR A 386 -17.45 15.69 6.17
C TYR A 386 -17.63 14.34 6.90
N GLU A 387 -16.83 14.11 7.93
CA GLU A 387 -16.90 13.04 8.93
C GLU A 387 -18.30 12.58 9.41
N GLY A 388 -19.25 13.50 9.59
CA GLY A 388 -20.62 13.13 9.98
C GLY A 388 -20.72 12.39 11.33
N SER A 389 -20.89 11.06 11.32
CA SER A 389 -20.93 10.21 12.51
C SER A 389 -19.84 9.13 12.61
N GLY A 390 -18.86 9.21 11.73
CA GLY A 390 -17.77 8.26 11.51
C GLY A 390 -17.71 7.98 10.01
N ASP A 391 -16.97 8.83 9.32
CA ASP A 391 -16.52 8.67 7.94
C ASP A 391 -17.69 8.61 6.94
N GLU A 392 -18.65 9.53 7.11
CA GLU A 392 -19.86 9.56 6.26
C GLU A 392 -19.62 10.13 4.86
N GLY A 393 -18.63 11.00 4.71
CA GLY A 393 -18.39 11.78 3.50
C GLY A 393 -19.55 12.71 3.11
N ILE A 394 -19.36 13.38 1.98
CA ILE A 394 -20.39 14.06 1.22
C ILE A 394 -21.26 12.98 0.57
N ASN A 395 -22.58 13.17 0.61
CA ASN A 395 -23.48 12.42 -0.24
C ASN A 395 -23.72 13.27 -1.49
N PRO A 396 -23.17 12.89 -2.66
CA PRO A 396 -23.19 13.74 -3.84
C PRO A 396 -24.59 14.23 -4.21
N ALA A 397 -24.67 15.48 -4.61
CA ALA A 397 -25.87 16.08 -5.17
C ALA A 397 -26.20 15.46 -6.54
N ASN A 398 -27.48 15.50 -6.88
CA ASN A 398 -27.97 15.14 -8.20
C ASN A 398 -29.21 16.04 -8.40
N THR A 399 -29.04 17.07 -9.20
CA THR A 399 -29.97 18.19 -9.29
C THR A 399 -31.23 17.83 -10.09
N ASP A 400 -31.08 17.05 -11.14
CA ASP A 400 -32.16 16.69 -12.05
C ASP A 400 -32.90 15.36 -11.72
N ASP A 401 -32.49 14.68 -10.64
CA ASP A 401 -32.93 13.35 -10.19
C ASP A 401 -32.64 12.20 -11.21
N ASP A 402 -31.57 12.28 -12.02
CA ASP A 402 -31.17 11.22 -12.95
C ASP A 402 -30.28 10.10 -12.31
N GLU A 403 -29.36 9.48 -13.06
CA GLU A 403 -28.45 8.45 -12.54
C GLU A 403 -27.00 8.96 -12.31
N ILE A 404 -26.64 10.20 -12.68
CA ILE A 404 -25.28 10.77 -12.62
C ILE A 404 -25.28 11.95 -11.62
N PRO A 405 -24.49 11.91 -10.54
CA PRO A 405 -24.33 13.05 -9.63
C PRO A 405 -23.74 14.27 -10.32
N ASP A 406 -23.99 15.46 -9.75
CA ASP A 406 -23.62 16.75 -10.33
C ASP A 406 -22.13 16.79 -10.72
N TYR A 407 -21.22 16.35 -9.84
CA TYR A 407 -19.75 16.35 -10.07
C TYR A 407 -19.26 15.44 -11.23
N LEU A 408 -20.16 14.72 -11.88
CA LEU A 408 -19.86 13.84 -13.02
C LEU A 408 -20.77 14.13 -14.22
N ASP A 409 -21.66 15.12 -14.14
CA ASP A 409 -22.68 15.41 -15.13
C ASP A 409 -22.40 16.72 -15.86
N ASP A 410 -22.03 16.64 -17.14
CA ASP A 410 -21.78 17.80 -18.03
C ASP A 410 -22.92 18.87 -18.10
N ASP A 411 -24.12 18.57 -17.59
CA ASP A 411 -25.39 19.35 -17.65
C ASP A 411 -26.29 18.98 -16.43
N SER A 412 -25.88 19.40 -15.22
CA SER A 412 -26.42 18.97 -13.91
C SER A 412 -27.92 19.14 -13.74
N ASP A 413 -28.53 20.15 -14.36
CA ASP A 413 -29.98 20.40 -14.30
C ASP A 413 -30.74 20.00 -15.57
N ASN A 414 -30.00 19.52 -16.57
CA ASN A 414 -30.47 18.98 -17.84
C ASN A 414 -31.28 19.98 -18.68
N ASP A 415 -30.85 21.23 -18.68
CA ASP A 415 -31.50 22.36 -19.33
C ASP A 415 -31.01 22.62 -20.79
N LEU A 416 -30.04 21.83 -21.27
CA LEU A 416 -29.37 21.90 -22.59
C LEU A 416 -28.29 22.97 -22.74
N VAL A 417 -28.02 23.74 -21.70
CA VAL A 417 -26.75 24.43 -21.52
C VAL A 417 -25.79 23.38 -20.88
N ALA A 418 -24.65 23.77 -20.37
CA ALA A 418 -23.63 22.83 -19.92
C ALA A 418 -22.90 23.51 -18.80
N ASP A 419 -22.51 22.75 -17.79
CA ASP A 419 -22.10 23.30 -16.51
C ASP A 419 -20.87 24.21 -16.67
N ASN A 420 -19.89 23.79 -17.48
CA ASN A 420 -18.78 24.64 -17.92
C ASN A 420 -19.22 26.02 -18.48
N ASN A 421 -20.29 26.08 -19.26
CA ASN A 421 -20.80 27.36 -19.76
C ASN A 421 -21.48 28.19 -18.68
N GLU A 422 -22.30 27.58 -17.84
CA GLU A 422 -23.06 28.28 -16.80
C GLU A 422 -22.20 28.67 -15.60
N GLY A 423 -21.29 27.81 -15.18
CA GLY A 423 -20.29 28.07 -14.14
C GLY A 423 -19.25 29.11 -14.53
N ASN A 424 -18.98 29.29 -15.82
CA ASN A 424 -17.89 30.17 -16.28
C ASN A 424 -18.31 31.39 -17.13
N ASP A 425 -19.59 31.61 -17.46
CA ASP A 425 -20.04 32.83 -18.17
C ASP A 425 -20.48 33.96 -17.22
N PHE A 426 -19.52 34.58 -16.54
CA PHE A 426 -19.76 35.71 -15.63
C PHE A 426 -20.33 36.97 -16.30
N ASN A 427 -20.30 37.02 -17.63
CA ASN A 427 -20.67 38.21 -18.39
C ASN A 427 -22.01 38.04 -19.12
N PHE A 428 -22.57 36.82 -19.10
CA PHE A 428 -23.85 36.41 -19.66
C PHE A 428 -23.92 36.76 -21.16
N ASP A 429 -22.88 36.40 -21.92
CA ASP A 429 -22.84 36.58 -23.39
C ASP A 429 -22.89 35.28 -24.20
N GLY A 430 -23.19 34.17 -23.52
CA GLY A 430 -23.33 32.81 -24.03
C GLY A 430 -22.01 32.17 -24.43
N ILE A 431 -20.91 32.65 -23.84
CA ILE A 431 -19.56 32.16 -24.08
C ILE A 431 -18.83 32.10 -22.73
N PRO A 432 -18.28 30.94 -22.34
CA PRO A 432 -17.50 30.82 -21.12
C PRO A 432 -16.33 31.83 -21.11
N ASP A 433 -16.11 32.53 -19.99
CA ASP A 433 -14.97 33.43 -19.81
C ASP A 433 -13.67 32.64 -19.62
N GLN A 434 -13.77 31.44 -19.05
CA GLN A 434 -12.70 30.45 -18.85
C GLN A 434 -12.86 29.27 -19.83
N THR A 435 -11.78 28.56 -20.13
CA THR A 435 -11.84 27.46 -21.09
C THR A 435 -10.74 26.43 -20.84
N TYR A 436 -11.11 25.15 -20.88
CA TYR A 436 -10.18 24.02 -20.87
C TYR A 436 -9.00 24.17 -21.84
N THR A 437 -7.79 23.95 -21.32
CA THR A 437 -6.52 24.08 -22.03
C THR A 437 -5.84 22.74 -22.30
N GLY A 438 -6.20 21.70 -21.56
CA GLY A 438 -5.54 20.39 -21.48
C GLY A 438 -4.16 20.46 -20.84
N THR A 439 -3.97 21.38 -19.90
CA THR A 439 -2.75 21.56 -19.10
C THR A 439 -3.18 21.83 -17.68
N ASP A 440 -2.70 20.98 -16.78
CA ASP A 440 -2.72 21.18 -15.35
C ASP A 440 -1.24 21.26 -14.90
N THR A 441 -0.88 22.35 -14.23
CA THR A 441 0.51 22.66 -13.87
C THR A 441 0.86 22.14 -12.47
N ASP A 442 -0.11 22.06 -11.57
CA ASP A 442 -0.06 21.63 -10.18
C ASP A 442 -0.14 20.12 -10.08
N ASN A 443 -0.91 19.52 -10.97
CA ASN A 443 -1.39 18.13 -10.93
C ASN A 443 -2.38 17.92 -9.79
N ASP A 444 -3.28 18.87 -9.55
CA ASP A 444 -4.37 18.76 -8.58
C ASP A 444 -5.72 18.36 -9.21
N GLY A 445 -5.78 18.20 -10.54
CA GLY A 445 -6.99 17.79 -11.27
C GLY A 445 -7.65 18.93 -12.03
N LEU A 446 -7.58 20.16 -11.51
CA LEU A 446 -8.19 21.32 -12.17
C LEU A 446 -7.31 21.86 -13.31
N ASP A 447 -7.90 22.12 -14.48
CA ASP A 447 -7.15 22.64 -15.63
C ASP A 447 -6.73 24.13 -15.44
N ASP A 448 -5.51 24.48 -15.88
CA ASP A 448 -4.92 25.86 -15.95
C ASP A 448 -5.89 26.92 -16.53
N GLY A 449 -6.87 26.47 -17.31
CA GLY A 449 -7.90 27.28 -17.97
C GLY A 449 -8.99 27.80 -17.05
N TYR A 450 -9.26 27.09 -15.96
CA TYR A 450 -10.26 27.43 -14.94
C TYR A 450 -9.60 28.09 -13.72
N GLU A 451 -8.34 27.73 -13.44
CA GLU A 451 -7.52 28.40 -12.45
C GLU A 451 -7.40 29.92 -12.70
N GLY A 452 -7.27 30.69 -11.63
CA GLY A 452 -7.29 32.14 -11.70
C GLY A 452 -5.98 32.75 -12.16
N SER A 453 -5.20 33.29 -11.22
CA SER A 453 -4.05 34.14 -11.57
C SER A 453 -2.68 33.51 -11.34
N ASP A 454 -2.64 32.45 -10.54
CA ASP A 454 -1.43 31.72 -10.19
C ASP A 454 -1.66 30.24 -10.45
N VAL A 455 -1.44 29.82 -11.70
CA VAL A 455 -1.67 28.44 -12.16
C VAL A 455 -0.72 27.38 -11.58
N ASN A 456 -0.20 27.63 -10.39
CA ASN A 456 0.77 26.76 -9.72
C ASN A 456 0.85 27.10 -8.22
N ASP A 457 -0.29 27.20 -7.56
CA ASP A 457 -0.37 27.50 -6.13
C ASP A 457 -0.43 26.27 -5.22
N GLY A 458 -0.39 25.07 -5.81
CA GLY A 458 -0.42 23.78 -5.13
C GLY A 458 -1.84 23.31 -4.91
N TYR A 459 -2.00 22.19 -4.21
CA TYR A 459 -3.30 21.58 -3.97
C TYR A 459 -4.26 22.50 -3.19
N ASP A 460 -5.39 22.84 -3.81
CA ASP A 460 -6.51 23.57 -3.21
C ASP A 460 -7.84 23.02 -3.73
N VAL A 461 -8.50 22.19 -2.91
CA VAL A 461 -9.76 21.48 -3.19
C VAL A 461 -10.86 22.31 -3.87
N ASN A 462 -10.92 23.61 -3.61
CA ASN A 462 -11.93 24.49 -4.22
C ASN A 462 -11.35 25.59 -5.09
N ASP A 463 -10.03 25.66 -5.22
CA ASP A 463 -9.28 26.79 -5.80
C ASP A 463 -9.92 28.14 -5.41
N GLU A 464 -10.57 28.83 -6.36
CA GLU A 464 -11.15 30.15 -6.15
C GLU A 464 -12.66 30.15 -5.87
N ILE A 465 -13.29 28.97 -5.77
CA ILE A 465 -14.73 28.75 -5.55
C ILE A 465 -15.01 28.40 -4.07
N ASP A 466 -14.51 29.24 -3.16
CA ASP A 466 -14.66 29.12 -1.69
C ASP A 466 -16.11 29.40 -1.16
N ASP A 467 -16.89 30.19 -1.90
CA ASP A 467 -18.26 30.59 -1.57
C ASP A 467 -19.13 30.48 -2.83
N PRO A 468 -19.54 29.25 -3.24
CA PRO A 468 -20.19 28.99 -4.53
C PRO A 468 -21.36 29.94 -4.82
N ALA A 469 -22.17 30.27 -3.80
CA ALA A 469 -23.29 31.19 -3.88
C ALA A 469 -22.93 32.65 -4.25
N ASN A 470 -21.64 33.01 -4.21
CA ASN A 470 -21.13 34.34 -4.54
C ASN A 470 -20.01 34.32 -5.59
N ASP A 471 -19.33 33.18 -5.75
CA ASP A 471 -18.19 33.01 -6.64
C ASP A 471 -18.59 32.42 -8.01
N LEU A 472 -19.74 31.72 -8.10
CA LEU A 472 -20.32 31.24 -9.37
C LEU A 472 -21.41 32.18 -9.94
N PRO A 473 -21.70 32.12 -11.26
CA PRO A 473 -22.78 32.86 -11.89
C PRO A 473 -24.18 32.49 -11.36
N ASP A 474 -25.01 33.51 -11.21
CA ASP A 474 -26.42 33.46 -10.80
C ASP A 474 -27.12 34.66 -11.47
N THR A 475 -27.78 34.43 -12.62
CA THR A 475 -28.33 35.48 -13.49
C THR A 475 -29.44 36.26 -12.79
N ASP A 476 -30.36 35.55 -12.13
CA ASP A 476 -31.57 36.15 -11.55
C ASP A 476 -31.43 36.52 -10.05
N GLY A 477 -30.42 35.96 -9.38
CA GLY A 477 -30.12 36.14 -7.98
C GLY A 477 -31.09 35.41 -7.06
N THR A 478 -31.83 34.41 -7.57
CA THR A 478 -32.94 33.77 -6.88
C THR A 478 -32.84 32.30 -6.56
N GLU A 479 -32.98 31.31 -7.43
CA GLU A 479 -33.28 29.95 -6.95
C GLU A 479 -32.00 29.21 -6.52
N ASP A 480 -31.12 28.93 -7.48
CA ASP A 480 -29.77 28.40 -7.30
C ASP A 480 -28.77 29.11 -8.24
N VAL A 481 -27.52 28.66 -8.30
CA VAL A 481 -26.56 29.08 -9.34
C VAL A 481 -26.94 28.48 -10.69
N ASN A 482 -26.54 29.12 -11.79
CA ASN A 482 -27.04 28.84 -13.14
C ASN A 482 -27.00 27.34 -13.49
N TYR A 483 -25.85 26.68 -13.34
CA TYR A 483 -25.68 25.27 -13.70
C TYR A 483 -26.57 24.28 -12.92
N ARG A 484 -27.30 24.76 -11.90
CA ARG A 484 -28.31 24.00 -11.15
C ARG A 484 -29.71 24.62 -11.22
N ASP A 485 -29.94 25.60 -12.10
CA ASP A 485 -31.19 26.36 -12.21
C ASP A 485 -31.80 26.32 -13.62
N PHE A 486 -32.78 25.42 -13.78
CA PHE A 486 -33.47 25.15 -15.05
C PHE A 486 -34.20 26.35 -15.72
N ASP A 487 -34.27 27.50 -15.03
CA ASP A 487 -34.80 28.79 -15.49
C ASP A 487 -33.81 29.90 -15.07
N ASP A 488 -32.59 29.86 -15.62
CA ASP A 488 -31.43 30.72 -15.33
C ASP A 488 -31.77 32.20 -15.00
N ASP A 489 -32.55 32.87 -15.85
CA ASP A 489 -32.90 34.29 -15.69
C ASP A 489 -34.19 34.54 -14.87
N GLY A 490 -34.87 33.48 -14.46
CA GLY A 490 -36.10 33.53 -13.67
C GLY A 490 -37.25 34.29 -14.34
N ASP A 491 -37.27 34.41 -15.67
CA ASP A 491 -38.35 35.08 -16.41
C ASP A 491 -39.64 34.23 -16.46
N GLY A 492 -39.51 32.93 -16.14
CA GLY A 492 -40.56 31.92 -16.14
C GLY A 492 -40.69 31.19 -17.48
N ILE A 493 -39.63 31.15 -18.27
CA ILE A 493 -39.45 30.35 -19.48
C ILE A 493 -38.18 29.51 -19.25
N ASP A 494 -38.39 28.24 -18.92
CA ASP A 494 -37.32 27.24 -18.80
C ASP A 494 -36.26 27.41 -19.92
N THR A 495 -34.98 27.46 -19.56
CA THR A 495 -33.82 27.66 -20.46
C THR A 495 -33.92 26.86 -21.77
N PRO A 496 -34.30 25.56 -21.77
CA PRO A 496 -34.43 24.78 -23.02
C PRO A 496 -35.55 25.24 -23.97
N ASP A 497 -36.51 26.04 -23.48
CA ASP A 497 -37.60 26.63 -24.26
C ASP A 497 -37.25 28.07 -24.76
N GLU A 498 -36.08 28.59 -24.39
CA GLU A 498 -35.54 29.86 -24.87
C GLU A 498 -35.01 29.74 -26.31
N ASP A 499 -35.53 30.59 -27.20
CA ASP A 499 -35.18 30.62 -28.62
C ASP A 499 -35.66 31.95 -29.24
N VAL A 500 -35.22 33.07 -28.65
CA VAL A 500 -35.62 34.43 -29.05
C VAL A 500 -35.20 34.68 -30.49
N ASP A 501 -34.02 34.17 -30.84
CA ASP A 501 -33.33 34.26 -32.10
C ASP A 501 -33.90 33.34 -33.21
N ASN A 502 -34.44 32.16 -32.84
CA ASN A 502 -34.87 31.08 -33.74
C ASN A 502 -33.70 30.29 -34.38
N ASP A 503 -32.56 30.20 -33.71
CA ASP A 503 -31.44 29.34 -34.09
C ASP A 503 -31.38 28.02 -33.29
N GLY A 504 -32.12 27.93 -32.18
CA GLY A 504 -32.27 26.74 -31.34
C GLY A 504 -31.05 26.47 -30.45
N ASP A 505 -30.45 27.54 -29.95
CA ASP A 505 -29.26 27.57 -29.09
C ASP A 505 -29.59 28.37 -27.82
N PRO A 506 -29.96 27.73 -26.70
CA PRO A 506 -30.44 28.43 -25.52
C PRO A 506 -29.33 29.23 -24.83
N THR A 507 -28.07 28.81 -24.96
CA THR A 507 -26.91 29.41 -24.26
C THR A 507 -26.72 30.91 -24.48
N ASN A 508 -27.29 31.49 -25.55
CA ASN A 508 -27.14 32.90 -25.89
C ASN A 508 -28.44 33.73 -25.79
N ASP A 509 -29.51 33.09 -25.33
CA ASP A 509 -30.83 33.70 -25.19
C ASP A 509 -31.19 34.04 -23.72
N ASP A 510 -30.34 33.66 -22.75
CA ASP A 510 -30.39 33.95 -21.31
C ASP A 510 -30.35 35.46 -20.98
N SER A 511 -31.45 36.18 -21.21
CA SER A 511 -31.53 37.60 -20.87
C SER A 511 -32.94 38.11 -20.56
N ASP A 512 -33.00 38.69 -19.37
CA ASP A 512 -34.03 39.47 -18.68
C ASP A 512 -34.74 40.64 -19.48
N ASP A 513 -34.47 40.84 -20.79
CA ASP A 513 -34.75 42.10 -21.57
C ASP A 513 -35.88 42.07 -22.65
#